data_AF-A0A523EAR0-F1
#
_entry.id   AF-A0A523EAR0-F1
#
_cell.length_a   1.000
_cell.length_b   1.000
_cell.length_c   1.000
_cell.angle_alpha   90.00
_cell.angle_beta   90.00
_cell.angle_gamma   90.00
#
_symmetry.space_group_name_H-M   'P 1'
#
loop_
_entity.id
_entity.type
_entity.pdbx_description
1 polymer ?
#
loop_
_entity_poly.entity_id
_entity_poly.type
_entity_poly.pdbx_seq_one_letter_code
_entity_poly.pdbx_strand_id
1 'polypeptide(L)'
;MVATEAVLTEATHLLGRVPSGRETCTDFFLAGGAVLVPSTLASLRRSRELIEKYADRPMDFADSTLVVLAEELGTNRVFTTDHRDFSVYRILGRGHFVIEPPPVTNLEPEEAAHPIGAEFSRTRRGEGVRPDHLDASFSRDSTISAYSGKPSFR
;
A
#
# COMPACT_ATOMS: atom_id res chain seq x y z
N MET A 1 -5.42 -7.52 -4.79
CA MET A 1 -4.34 -6.74 -5.45
C MET A 1 -2.99 -7.16 -4.85
N VAL A 2 -1.86 -6.64 -5.32
CA VAL A 2 -0.54 -6.81 -4.69
C VAL A 2 0.04 -5.44 -4.35
N ALA A 3 0.82 -5.36 -3.27
CA ALA A 3 1.50 -4.14 -2.83
C ALA A 3 2.78 -4.49 -2.05
N THR A 4 3.60 -3.49 -1.74
CA THR A 4 4.81 -3.65 -0.94
C THR A 4 4.61 -3.09 0.47
N GLU A 5 5.48 -3.46 1.42
CA GLU A 5 5.44 -2.88 2.77
C GLU A 5 5.73 -1.37 2.78
N ALA A 6 6.49 -0.87 1.80
CA ALA A 6 6.72 0.55 1.61
C ALA A 6 5.40 1.29 1.33
N VAL A 7 4.57 0.74 0.44
CA VAL A 7 3.24 1.29 0.12
C VAL A 7 2.30 1.22 1.31
N LEU A 8 2.30 0.11 2.07
CA LEU A 8 1.51 0.03 3.31
C LEU A 8 1.95 1.09 4.33
N THR A 9 3.27 1.27 4.50
CA THR A 9 3.84 2.26 5.41
C THR A 9 3.43 3.68 5.02
N GLU A 10 3.52 4.00 3.73
CA GLU A 10 3.13 5.32 3.24
C GLU A 10 1.62 5.53 3.32
N ALA A 11 0.81 4.56 2.89
CA ALA A 11 -0.65 4.65 2.93
C ALA A 11 -1.14 4.90 4.37
N THR A 12 -0.61 4.16 5.35
CA THR A 12 -0.94 4.38 6.78
C THR A 12 -0.42 5.72 7.30
N HIS A 13 0.72 6.22 6.81
CA HIS A 13 1.19 7.56 7.13
C HIS A 13 0.24 8.65 6.60
N LEU A 14 -0.13 8.57 5.32
CA LEU A 14 -1.01 9.52 4.64
C LEU A 14 -2.43 9.52 5.24
N LEU A 15 -3.00 8.33 5.45
CA LEU A 15 -4.32 8.14 6.03
C LEU A 15 -4.38 8.46 7.53
N GLY A 16 -3.24 8.69 8.19
CA GLY A 16 -3.20 9.16 9.58
C GLY A 16 -3.86 10.51 9.82
N ARG A 17 -4.19 11.26 8.75
CA ARG A 17 -4.94 12.52 8.82
C ARG A 17 -6.46 12.33 8.79
N VAL A 18 -6.92 11.12 8.44
CA VAL A 18 -8.34 10.76 8.36
C VAL A 18 -8.72 10.01 9.63
N PRO A 19 -9.86 10.34 10.29
CA PRO A 19 -10.35 9.57 11.43
C PRO A 19 -10.42 8.07 11.08
N SER A 20 -9.81 7.23 11.92
CA SER A 20 -9.71 5.77 11.72
C SER A 20 -8.99 5.33 10.44
N GLY A 21 -8.28 6.22 9.75
CA GLY A 21 -7.69 5.92 8.43
C GLY A 21 -6.54 4.90 8.48
N ARG A 22 -5.74 4.90 9.55
CA ARG A 22 -4.65 3.93 9.75
C ARG A 22 -5.18 2.52 9.99
N GLU A 23 -6.17 2.43 10.86
CA GLU A 23 -6.86 1.19 11.23
C GLU A 23 -7.59 0.64 9.99
N THR A 24 -8.39 1.46 9.32
CA THR A 24 -9.11 1.06 8.10
C THR A 24 -8.16 0.59 6.99
N CYS A 25 -7.01 1.26 6.81
CA CYS A 25 -5.99 0.83 5.87
C CYS A 25 -5.44 -0.55 6.24
N THR A 26 -5.08 -0.75 7.50
CA THR A 26 -4.56 -2.03 8.00
C THR A 26 -5.59 -3.15 7.85
N ASP A 27 -6.84 -2.87 8.21
CA ASP A 27 -7.96 -3.80 8.09
C ASP A 27 -8.21 -4.22 6.64
N PHE A 28 -8.03 -3.32 5.66
CA PHE A 28 -8.10 -3.66 4.23
C PHE A 28 -7.08 -4.74 3.83
N PHE A 29 -5.83 -4.66 4.32
CA PHE A 29 -4.82 -5.68 4.07
C PHE A 29 -5.13 -6.98 4.81
N LEU A 30 -5.56 -6.90 6.08
CA LEU A 30 -5.95 -8.08 6.88
C LEU A 30 -7.14 -8.82 6.27
N ALA A 31 -8.07 -8.10 5.64
CA ALA A 31 -9.20 -8.68 4.90
C ALA A 31 -8.82 -9.25 3.52
N GLY A 32 -7.55 -9.15 3.09
CA GLY A 32 -7.07 -9.67 1.82
C GLY A 32 -7.30 -8.75 0.62
N GLY A 33 -7.59 -7.45 0.84
CA GLY A 33 -7.72 -6.47 -0.24
C GLY A 33 -6.45 -6.33 -1.10
N ALA A 34 -5.29 -6.43 -0.45
CA ALA A 34 -3.99 -6.57 -1.12
C ALA A 34 -3.08 -7.55 -0.39
N VAL A 35 -2.28 -8.30 -1.16
CA VAL A 35 -1.23 -9.18 -0.66
C VAL A 35 0.09 -8.41 -0.63
N LEU A 36 0.77 -8.43 0.51
CA LEU A 36 2.10 -7.84 0.65
C LEU A 36 3.15 -8.73 0.00
N VAL A 37 3.99 -8.13 -0.84
CA VAL A 37 5.14 -8.77 -1.48
C VAL A 37 6.43 -8.14 -0.94
N PRO A 38 7.24 -8.89 -0.18
CA PRO A 38 8.47 -8.37 0.39
C PRO A 38 9.50 -8.08 -0.70
N SER A 39 10.20 -6.95 -0.57
CA SER A 39 11.27 -6.59 -1.50
C SER A 39 12.49 -7.51 -1.35
N THR A 40 13.04 -7.96 -2.47
CA THR A 40 14.33 -8.66 -2.49
C THR A 40 15.49 -7.66 -2.57
N LEU A 41 16.73 -8.12 -2.34
CA LEU A 41 17.91 -7.27 -2.58
C LEU A 41 18.02 -6.80 -4.04
N ALA A 42 17.59 -7.61 -5.00
CA ALA A 42 17.55 -7.20 -6.41
C ALA A 42 16.51 -6.10 -6.61
N SER A 43 15.33 -6.25 -6.00
CA SER A 43 14.25 -5.27 -6.04
C SER A 43 14.69 -3.92 -5.44
N LEU A 44 15.44 -3.94 -4.34
CA LEU A 44 16.00 -2.74 -3.70
C LEU A 44 17.06 -2.05 -4.56
N ARG A 45 17.96 -2.81 -5.20
CA ARG A 45 18.94 -2.25 -6.15
C ARG A 45 18.24 -1.60 -7.33
N ARG A 46 17.23 -2.27 -7.90
CA ARG A 46 16.45 -1.73 -9.00
C ARG A 46 15.68 -0.46 -8.60
N SER A 47 15.13 -0.43 -7.39
CA SER A 47 14.47 0.75 -6.83
C SER A 47 15.42 1.95 -6.77
N ARG A 48 16.66 1.75 -6.31
CA ARG A 48 17.70 2.80 -6.30
C ARG A 48 17.97 3.36 -7.70
N GLU A 49 18.11 2.49 -8.70
CA GLU A 49 18.33 2.90 -10.10
C GLU A 49 17.16 3.73 -10.63
N LEU A 50 15.92 3.38 -10.27
CA LEU A 50 14.73 4.13 -10.68
C LEU A 50 14.68 5.51 -10.01
N ILE A 51 14.99 5.60 -8.72
CA ILE A 51 15.08 6.88 -8.00
C ILE A 51 16.14 7.78 -8.64
N GLU A 52 17.31 7.23 -9.00
CA GLU A 52 18.35 7.97 -9.73
C GLU A 52 17.86 8.40 -11.13
N LYS A 53 17.17 7.51 -11.85
CA LYS A 53 16.65 7.77 -13.20
C LYS A 53 15.62 8.90 -13.23
N TYR A 54 14.75 8.98 -12.23
CA TYR A 54 13.69 9.98 -12.15
C TYR A 54 14.07 11.14 -11.19
N ALA A 55 15.36 11.41 -10.95
CA ALA A 55 15.79 12.45 -10.01
C ALA A 55 15.23 13.86 -10.32
N ASP A 56 14.98 14.17 -11.61
CA ASP A 56 14.36 15.45 -12.04
C ASP A 56 12.90 15.61 -11.57
N ARG A 57 12.27 14.51 -11.20
CA ARG A 57 10.93 14.44 -10.64
C ARG A 57 10.95 13.44 -9.49
N PRO A 58 11.33 13.87 -8.26
CA PRO A 58 11.81 12.98 -7.22
C PRO A 58 10.80 11.87 -6.92
N MET A 59 11.06 10.70 -7.50
CA MET A 59 10.34 9.47 -7.26
C MET A 59 10.63 9.04 -5.82
N ASP A 60 9.58 8.82 -5.04
CA ASP A 60 9.76 8.29 -3.70
C ASP A 60 10.04 6.78 -3.70
N PHE A 61 10.40 6.27 -2.53
CA PHE A 61 10.74 4.87 -2.39
C PHE A 61 9.53 3.95 -2.63
N ALA A 62 8.33 4.31 -2.18
CA ALA A 62 7.15 3.48 -2.33
C ALA A 62 6.77 3.34 -3.81
N ASP A 63 6.74 4.43 -4.56
CA ASP A 63 6.56 4.47 -6.00
C ASP A 63 7.58 3.58 -6.72
N SER A 64 8.86 3.71 -6.36
CA SER A 64 9.91 2.89 -6.96
C SER A 64 9.65 1.40 -6.75
N THR A 65 9.19 0.99 -5.55
CA THR A 65 8.89 -0.41 -5.26
C THR A 65 7.68 -0.93 -6.05
N LEU A 66 6.69 -0.07 -6.36
CA LEU A 66 5.56 -0.43 -7.23
C LEU A 66 6.00 -0.64 -8.67
N VAL A 67 6.89 0.22 -9.18
CA VAL A 67 7.43 0.06 -10.53
C VAL A 67 8.23 -1.24 -10.64
N VAL A 68 9.07 -1.55 -9.63
CA VAL A 68 9.83 -2.81 -9.60
C VAL A 68 8.92 -4.02 -9.52
N LEU A 69 7.91 -4.00 -8.63
CA LEU A 69 6.96 -5.11 -8.52
C LEU A 69 6.19 -5.33 -9.83
N ALA A 70 5.84 -4.25 -10.55
CA ALA A 70 5.23 -4.35 -11.86
C ALA A 70 6.18 -4.96 -12.91
N GLU A 71 7.46 -4.58 -12.90
CA GLU A 71 8.50 -5.18 -13.74
C GLU A 71 8.66 -6.69 -13.46
N GLU A 72 8.70 -7.10 -12.19
CA GLU A 72 8.84 -8.50 -11.75
C GLU A 72 7.63 -9.36 -12.14
N LEU A 73 6.42 -8.79 -12.06
CA LEU A 73 5.18 -9.48 -12.41
C LEU A 73 4.83 -9.41 -13.90
N GLY A 74 5.58 -8.65 -14.70
CA GLY A 74 5.30 -8.45 -16.11
C GLY A 74 3.95 -7.76 -16.37
N THR A 75 3.46 -6.94 -15.44
CA THR A 75 2.19 -6.22 -15.55
C THR A 75 2.43 -4.74 -15.80
N ASN A 76 1.48 -4.10 -16.48
CA ASN A 76 1.47 -2.65 -16.64
C ASN A 76 0.28 -1.95 -15.97
N ARG A 77 -0.49 -2.66 -15.15
CA ARG A 77 -1.63 -2.08 -14.45
C ARG A 77 -1.22 -1.65 -13.05
N VAL A 78 -1.56 -0.42 -12.67
CA VAL A 78 -1.28 0.12 -11.35
C VAL A 78 -2.54 0.79 -10.80
N PHE A 79 -2.80 0.60 -9.51
CA PHE A 79 -3.83 1.35 -8.81
C PHE A 79 -3.16 2.49 -8.03
N THR A 80 -3.44 3.74 -8.37
CA THR A 80 -2.81 4.89 -7.72
C THR A 80 -3.68 6.13 -7.84
N THR A 81 -3.61 7.02 -6.84
CA THR A 81 -4.17 8.37 -6.93
C THR A 81 -3.18 9.37 -7.52
N ASP A 82 -1.90 9.03 -7.64
CA ASP A 82 -0.90 9.87 -8.30
C ASP A 82 -0.81 9.51 -9.80
N HIS A 83 -1.76 10.04 -10.54
CA HIS A 83 -1.78 9.85 -11.99
C HIS A 83 -0.63 10.58 -12.69
N ARG A 84 -0.16 11.68 -12.11
CA ARG A 84 0.83 12.56 -12.76
C ARG A 84 2.17 11.84 -12.83
N ASP A 85 2.55 11.15 -11.77
CA ASP A 85 3.86 10.51 -11.66
C ASP A 85 3.88 9.19 -12.44
N PHE A 86 2.86 8.34 -12.25
CA PHE A 86 2.73 7.08 -12.98
C PHE A 86 2.50 7.25 -14.49
N SER A 87 2.05 8.42 -14.96
CA SER A 87 1.99 8.71 -16.40
C SER A 87 3.38 8.87 -17.04
N VAL A 88 4.40 9.22 -16.25
CA VAL A 88 5.79 9.45 -16.69
C VAL A 88 6.64 8.19 -16.49
N TYR A 89 6.38 7.41 -15.46
CA TYR A 89 7.13 6.19 -15.20
C TYR A 89 6.96 5.16 -16.33
N ARG A 90 8.02 4.36 -16.53
CA ARG A 90 8.11 3.37 -17.61
C ARG A 90 8.54 2.01 -17.09
N ILE A 91 7.77 0.99 -17.43
CA ILE A 91 8.02 -0.42 -17.12
C ILE A 91 9.08 -0.95 -18.08
N LEU A 92 10.15 -1.53 -17.52
CA LEU A 92 11.32 -2.02 -18.27
C LEU A 92 11.90 -0.94 -19.21
N GLY A 93 11.68 0.33 -18.87
CA GLY A 93 12.08 1.51 -19.64
C GLY A 93 11.26 1.84 -20.89
N ARG A 94 10.18 1.11 -21.20
CA ARG A 94 9.47 1.27 -22.49
C ARG A 94 7.94 1.33 -22.36
N GLY A 95 7.35 0.54 -21.46
CA GLY A 95 5.91 0.43 -21.32
C GLY A 95 5.32 1.53 -20.45
N HIS A 96 4.15 2.05 -20.84
CA HIS A 96 3.35 2.93 -19.98
C HIS A 96 2.49 2.13 -19.02
N PHE A 97 2.23 2.71 -17.85
CA PHE A 97 1.22 2.19 -16.94
C PHE A 97 -0.20 2.46 -17.45
N VAL A 98 -1.07 1.46 -17.30
CA VAL A 98 -2.52 1.62 -17.29
C VAL A 98 -2.91 1.91 -15.85
N ILE A 99 -3.37 3.13 -15.60
CA ILE A 99 -3.70 3.63 -14.26
C ILE A 99 -5.17 3.36 -13.96
N GLU A 100 -5.42 2.75 -12.80
CA GLU A 100 -6.74 2.41 -12.29
C GLU A 100 -7.00 3.11 -10.94
N PRO A 101 -8.22 3.61 -10.67
CA PRO A 101 -9.26 3.86 -11.67
C PRO A 101 -8.77 4.88 -12.72
N PRO A 102 -9.39 4.98 -13.90
CA PRO A 102 -9.06 6.04 -14.84
C PRO A 102 -9.31 7.41 -14.21
N PRO A 103 -8.56 8.46 -14.61
CA PRO A 103 -8.78 9.80 -14.08
C PRO A 103 -10.21 10.23 -14.35
N VAL A 104 -10.87 10.71 -13.30
CA VAL A 104 -12.23 11.22 -13.37
C VAL A 104 -12.25 12.38 -14.38
N THR A 105 -12.78 12.12 -15.56
CA THR A 105 -12.88 13.08 -16.66
C THR A 105 -14.34 13.50 -16.74
N ASN A 106 -14.64 14.72 -16.29
CA ASN A 106 -15.97 15.34 -16.26
C ASN A 106 -17.09 14.42 -15.76
N LEU A 107 -17.31 14.41 -14.44
CA LEU A 107 -18.57 13.92 -13.89
C LEU A 107 -19.69 14.83 -14.42
N GLU A 108 -20.53 14.30 -15.31
CA GLU A 108 -21.88 14.83 -15.41
C GLU A 108 -22.51 14.73 -14.00
N PRO A 109 -23.27 15.74 -13.52
CA PRO A 109 -23.54 15.94 -12.09
C PRO A 109 -24.28 14.81 -11.34
N GLU A 110 -24.72 13.75 -12.02
CA GLU A 110 -25.67 12.78 -11.47
C GLU A 110 -25.04 11.59 -10.71
N GLU A 111 -23.78 11.22 -10.96
CA GLU A 111 -23.18 10.02 -10.34
C GLU A 111 -22.48 10.24 -8.99
N ALA A 112 -22.23 11.50 -8.60
CA ALA A 112 -21.51 11.82 -7.36
C ALA A 112 -22.31 11.56 -6.06
N ALA A 113 -23.56 11.09 -6.16
CA ALA A 113 -24.48 10.98 -5.02
C ALA A 113 -24.82 9.55 -4.58
N HIS A 114 -24.08 8.51 -4.99
CA HIS A 114 -24.26 7.17 -4.44
C HIS A 114 -23.21 6.85 -3.37
N PRO A 115 -23.52 6.97 -2.06
CA PRO A 115 -22.62 6.52 -1.02
C PRO A 115 -22.56 4.99 -1.05
N ILE A 116 -21.39 4.44 -1.36
CA ILE A 116 -21.04 3.00 -1.28
C ILE A 116 -21.13 2.46 0.18
N GLY A 117 -21.49 3.30 1.17
CA GLY A 117 -21.47 2.97 2.60
C GLY A 117 -22.82 2.64 3.27
N ALA A 118 -23.95 2.54 2.55
CA ALA A 118 -25.27 2.44 3.20
C ALA A 118 -25.81 1.01 3.45
N GLU A 119 -25.19 -0.06 2.93
CA GLU A 119 -25.75 -1.42 3.03
C GLU A 119 -25.17 -2.30 4.15
N PHE A 120 -24.13 -1.87 4.87
CA PHE A 120 -23.51 -2.71 5.91
C PHE A 120 -24.08 -2.53 7.32
N SER A 121 -25.27 -1.95 7.46
CA SER A 121 -25.86 -1.65 8.78
C SER A 121 -27.33 -2.03 8.90
N ARG A 122 -27.75 -3.18 8.39
CA ARG A 122 -28.98 -3.86 8.86
C ARG A 122 -28.78 -5.37 8.86
N THR A 123 -29.17 -6.00 9.99
CA THR A 123 -29.12 -7.45 10.33
C THR A 123 -27.81 -7.80 11.10
N ARG A 124 -27.77 -8.07 12.41
CA ARG A 124 -28.77 -8.53 13.39
C ARG A 124 -28.56 -7.84 14.75
N ARG A 125 -29.67 -7.46 15.37
CA ARG A 125 -29.78 -7.19 16.80
C ARG A 125 -30.10 -8.53 17.48
N GLY A 126 -29.34 -8.89 18.51
CA GLY A 126 -29.74 -9.87 19.54
C GLY A 126 -29.12 -11.26 19.42
N GLU A 127 -28.11 -11.53 20.24
CA GLU A 127 -28.18 -12.53 21.33
C GLU A 127 -26.93 -12.42 22.21
N GLY A 128 -27.16 -12.23 23.52
CA GLY A 128 -26.11 -12.04 24.50
C GLY A 128 -25.48 -13.36 24.93
N VAL A 129 -24.16 -13.38 25.06
CA VAL A 129 -23.42 -14.44 25.74
C VAL A 129 -22.53 -13.79 26.80
N ARG A 130 -22.64 -14.28 28.03
CA ARG A 130 -21.90 -13.81 29.21
C ARG A 130 -20.41 -14.19 29.13
N PRO A 131 -19.52 -13.45 29.80
CA PRO A 131 -18.08 -13.70 29.72
C PRO A 131 -17.66 -14.63 30.86
N ASP A 132 -17.06 -15.78 30.57
CA ASP A 132 -16.35 -16.56 31.58
C ASP A 132 -15.15 -17.31 30.96
N HIS A 133 -14.03 -17.21 31.69
CA HIS A 133 -12.78 -17.97 31.64
C HIS A 133 -11.66 -17.56 30.66
N LEU A 134 -10.75 -16.77 31.26
CA LEU A 134 -9.31 -16.73 31.01
C LEU A 134 -8.72 -18.12 30.75
N ASP A 135 -7.89 -18.23 29.72
CA ASP A 135 -6.65 -18.97 29.87
C ASP A 135 -5.49 -18.30 29.11
N ALA A 136 -4.38 -18.22 29.81
CA ALA A 136 -3.19 -17.47 29.46
C ALA A 136 -2.18 -18.37 28.75
N SER A 137 -1.72 -17.97 27.57
CA SER A 137 -0.34 -18.20 27.12
C SER A 137 -0.11 -17.58 25.74
N PHE A 138 0.29 -16.31 25.71
CA PHE A 138 1.05 -15.79 24.58
C PHE A 138 2.41 -15.35 25.09
N SER A 139 3.41 -16.14 24.74
CA SER A 139 4.80 -15.96 25.12
C SER A 139 5.28 -14.59 24.64
N ARG A 140 5.75 -13.78 25.59
CA ARG A 140 6.55 -12.60 25.31
C ARG A 140 7.95 -13.08 24.94
N ASP A 141 8.28 -13.00 23.67
CA ASP A 141 9.68 -12.89 23.27
C ASP A 141 9.83 -11.81 22.20
N SER A 142 9.68 -10.58 22.66
CA SER A 142 10.14 -9.38 21.98
C SER A 142 11.64 -9.26 22.19
N THR A 143 12.42 -9.76 21.22
CA THR A 143 13.81 -9.32 21.02
C THR A 143 13.94 -8.81 19.58
N ILE A 144 13.64 -7.53 19.39
CA ILE A 144 14.15 -6.77 18.24
C ILE A 144 15.64 -6.59 18.51
N SER A 145 16.48 -7.42 17.90
CA SER A 145 17.91 -7.19 17.85
C SER A 145 18.17 -6.03 16.89
N ALA A 146 18.29 -4.82 17.43
CA ALA A 146 18.77 -3.67 16.70
C ALA A 146 20.20 -3.96 16.23
N TYR A 147 20.39 -4.03 14.91
CA TYR A 147 21.70 -4.03 14.27
C TYR A 147 22.47 -2.76 14.68
N SER A 148 23.30 -2.84 15.74
CA SER A 148 24.31 -1.84 16.04
C SER A 148 25.61 -2.17 15.30
N GLY A 149 25.57 -2.08 13.97
CA GLY A 149 26.77 -2.12 13.14
C GLY A 149 27.11 -0.71 12.69
N LYS A 150 28.03 -0.02 13.37
CA LYS A 150 28.61 1.24 12.87
C LYS A 150 29.37 0.94 11.57
N PRO A 151 29.09 1.60 10.43
CA PRO A 151 29.95 1.48 9.27
C PRO A 151 31.24 2.27 9.54
N SER A 152 32.36 1.55 9.67
CA SER A 152 33.70 2.13 9.62
C SER A 152 34.01 2.43 8.15
N PHE A 153 33.91 3.69 7.75
CA PHE A 153 34.56 4.18 6.52
C PHE A 153 36.03 4.49 6.84
N ARG A 154 36.94 3.64 6.36
CA ARG A 154 38.30 3.98 5.95
C ARG A 154 38.73 3.06 4.83
#